data_AF-A0A182NC04-F1
#
_entry.id   AF-A0A182NC04-F1
#
_cell.length_a   1.000
_cell.length_b   1.000
_cell.length_c   1.000
_cell.angle_alpha   90.00
_cell.angle_beta   90.00
_cell.angle_gamma   90.00
#
_symmetry.space_group_name_H-M   'P 1'
#
loop_
_entity.id
_entity.type
_entity.pdbx_description
1 polymer ?
#
loop_
_entity_poly.entity_id
_entity_poly.type
_entity_poly.pdbx_seq_one_letter_code
_entity_poly.pdbx_strand_id
1 'polypeptide(L)'
;MDRHRGVRRTAGALVLLGMFAVAISRAAEVTLTCPAEDDIFNPVHIPHFTDCTKFYKCFNGEKYEMDCPSGLHWNIEQNYCDYPEQAHCERPLQIDPISLE
;
A
#
# COMPACT_ATOMS: atom_id res chain seq x y z
N MET A 1 9.14 -31.36 51.13
CA MET A 1 9.83 -31.25 49.82
C MET A 1 9.19 -30.13 49.02
N ASP A 2 10.01 -29.44 48.22
CA ASP A 2 9.73 -28.29 47.35
C ASP A 2 9.27 -26.98 48.02
N ARG A 3 10.26 -26.13 48.33
CA ARG A 3 10.06 -24.69 48.48
C ARG A 3 10.84 -23.94 47.41
N HIS A 4 10.07 -23.20 46.63
CA HIS A 4 10.45 -22.36 45.51
C HIS A 4 11.62 -21.39 45.76
N ARG A 5 12.40 -21.22 44.68
CA ARG A 5 13.02 -20.00 44.14
C ARG A 5 13.62 -18.98 45.12
N GLY A 6 14.92 -18.79 44.97
CA GLY A 6 15.60 -17.53 45.26
C GLY A 6 16.67 -17.23 44.20
N VAL A 7 16.28 -16.76 43.01
CA VAL A 7 17.23 -16.13 42.09
C VAL A 7 17.52 -14.73 42.63
N ARG A 8 18.74 -14.55 43.16
CA ARG A 8 19.24 -13.27 43.65
C ARG A 8 19.53 -12.33 42.48
N ARG A 9 19.07 -11.10 42.66
CA ARG A 9 19.18 -9.92 41.80
C ARG A 9 20.64 -9.55 41.52
N THR A 10 20.97 -9.15 40.29
CA THR A 10 21.77 -7.93 40.06
C THR A 10 21.41 -7.27 38.73
N ALA A 11 21.26 -5.95 38.85
CA ALA A 11 21.19 -4.85 37.88
C ALA A 11 21.29 -5.14 36.37
N GLY A 12 20.29 -4.67 35.64
CA GLY A 12 20.33 -4.52 34.18
C GLY A 12 19.16 -3.66 33.70
N ALA A 13 19.11 -2.40 34.12
CA ALA A 13 18.08 -1.41 33.80
C ALA A 13 18.03 -0.99 32.30
N LEU A 14 18.41 -1.87 31.37
CA LEU A 14 18.58 -1.54 29.94
C LEU A 14 17.62 -2.28 29.00
N VAL A 15 16.80 -3.22 29.50
CA VAL A 15 15.87 -3.99 28.64
C VAL A 15 14.45 -3.39 28.59
N LEU A 16 14.12 -2.42 29.44
CA LEU A 16 12.77 -1.83 29.49
C LEU A 16 12.54 -0.64 28.53
N LEU A 17 13.59 -0.04 27.97
CA LEU A 17 13.45 1.03 26.96
C LEU A 17 13.34 0.48 25.52
N GLY A 18 13.71 -0.78 25.30
CA GLY A 18 13.71 -1.40 23.96
C GLY A 18 12.42 -2.12 23.57
N MET A 19 11.52 -2.43 24.52
CA MET A 19 10.25 -3.10 24.21
C MET A 19 9.10 -2.16 23.83
N PHE A 20 9.32 -0.84 23.88
CA PHE A 20 8.35 0.17 23.43
C PHE A 20 8.66 0.79 22.06
N ALA A 21 9.75 0.42 21.41
CA ALA A 21 10.19 1.01 20.14
C ALA A 21 9.92 0.13 18.90
N VAL A 22 9.10 -0.92 19.00
CA VAL A 22 8.56 -1.60 17.81
C VAL A 22 7.05 -1.57 17.87
N ALA A 23 6.52 -0.36 17.90
CA ALA A 23 5.11 -0.10 17.63
C ALA A 23 5.03 0.88 16.45
N ILE A 24 4.04 0.65 15.56
CA ILE A 24 3.51 1.59 14.55
C ILE A 24 4.35 1.61 13.25
N SER A 25 3.92 1.21 12.05
CA SER A 25 2.66 0.73 11.48
C SER A 25 3.01 0.02 10.17
N ARG A 26 2.57 -1.23 9.94
CA ARG A 26 2.38 -1.68 8.55
C ARG A 26 1.05 -1.12 8.06
N ALA A 27 0.98 0.20 7.96
CA ALA A 27 0.16 0.76 6.89
C ALA A 27 0.89 0.28 5.63
N ALA A 28 0.27 -0.58 4.84
CA ALA A 28 0.65 -0.68 3.46
C ALA A 28 0.43 0.74 2.91
N GLU A 29 1.48 1.55 2.88
CA GLU A 29 1.44 2.78 2.12
C GLU A 29 0.98 2.36 0.73
N VAL A 30 -0.06 3.02 0.22
CA VAL A 30 -0.43 2.89 -1.20
C VAL A 30 0.73 3.54 -1.95
N THR A 31 1.81 2.79 -2.12
CA THR A 31 3.04 3.28 -2.72
C THR A 31 2.76 3.38 -4.19
N LEU A 32 2.71 4.62 -4.68
CA LEU A 32 2.55 4.93 -6.11
C LEU A 32 3.82 4.63 -6.91
N THR A 33 4.63 3.70 -6.44
CA THR A 33 5.93 3.31 -6.96
C THR A 33 5.94 1.80 -7.10
N CYS A 34 6.53 1.33 -8.18
CA CYS A 34 6.66 -0.10 -8.42
C CYS A 34 7.75 -0.70 -7.52
N PRO A 35 7.55 -1.95 -7.05
CA PRO A 35 8.57 -2.66 -6.31
C PRO A 35 9.78 -2.95 -7.21
N ALA A 36 10.98 -2.95 -6.64
CA ALA A 36 12.21 -3.24 -7.38
C ALA A 36 12.28 -4.71 -7.85
N GLU A 37 11.67 -5.62 -7.11
CA GLU A 37 11.61 -7.05 -7.40
C GLU A 37 10.17 -7.46 -7.71
N ASP A 38 9.98 -8.25 -8.76
CA ASP A 38 8.67 -8.71 -9.19
C ASP A 38 8.26 -10.01 -8.47
N ASP A 39 7.04 -10.05 -7.94
CA ASP A 39 6.39 -11.28 -7.47
C ASP A 39 5.36 -11.74 -8.51
N ILE A 40 5.66 -12.85 -9.20
CA ILE A 40 4.81 -13.43 -10.25
C ILE A 40 3.44 -13.86 -9.69
N PHE A 41 3.36 -14.24 -8.40
CA PHE A 41 2.12 -14.66 -7.78
C PHE A 41 1.29 -13.50 -7.23
N ASN A 42 1.92 -12.34 -7.00
CA ASN A 42 1.28 -11.14 -6.46
C ASN A 42 1.68 -9.91 -7.28
N PRO A 43 1.21 -9.78 -8.54
CA PRO A 43 1.52 -8.63 -9.36
C PRO A 43 0.95 -7.35 -8.75
N VAL A 44 1.72 -6.27 -8.85
CA VAL A 44 1.31 -4.95 -8.36
C VAL A 44 0.73 -4.13 -9.50
N HIS A 45 -0.43 -3.54 -9.24
CA HIS A 45 -1.09 -2.57 -10.11
C HIS A 45 -1.29 -1.25 -9.36
N ILE A 46 -1.18 -0.14 -10.08
CA ILE A 46 -1.32 1.21 -9.53
C ILE A 46 -2.40 1.95 -10.33
N PRO A 47 -3.34 2.67 -9.68
CA PRO A 47 -4.34 3.44 -10.41
C PRO A 47 -3.71 4.56 -11.24
N HIS A 48 -4.37 4.91 -12.35
CA HIS A 48 -4.07 6.11 -13.09
C HIS A 48 -4.88 7.28 -12.52
N PHE A 49 -4.20 8.31 -11.99
CA PHE A 49 -4.84 9.38 -11.20
C PHE A 49 -5.76 10.31 -11.99
N THR A 50 -5.50 10.46 -13.29
CA THR A 50 -6.23 11.42 -14.14
C THR A 50 -7.19 10.77 -15.12
N ASP A 51 -7.14 9.43 -15.27
CA ASP A 51 -7.91 8.70 -16.28
C ASP A 51 -8.32 7.34 -15.72
N CYS A 52 -9.60 7.21 -15.38
CA CYS A 52 -10.15 5.97 -14.82
C CYS A 52 -10.13 4.79 -15.81
N THR A 53 -10.01 5.05 -17.11
CA THR A 53 -9.93 4.01 -18.14
C THR A 53 -8.54 3.38 -18.22
N LYS A 54 -7.60 3.82 -17.38
CA LYS A 54 -6.20 3.37 -17.37
C LYS A 54 -5.75 2.92 -16.00
N PHE A 55 -4.71 2.09 -15.98
CA PHE A 55 -3.95 1.73 -14.79
C PHE A 55 -2.50 1.46 -15.17
N TYR A 56 -1.63 1.31 -14.19
CA TYR A 56 -0.25 0.89 -14.40
C TYR A 56 -0.04 -0.53 -13.88
N LYS A 57 0.59 -1.37 -14.70
CA LYS A 57 1.16 -2.64 -14.24
C LYS A 57 2.63 -2.42 -13.91
N CYS A 58 3.05 -2.94 -12.77
CA CYS A 58 4.46 -2.92 -12.39
C CYS A 58 5.22 -4.10 -12.98
N PHE A 59 6.42 -3.83 -13.49
CA PHE A 59 7.37 -4.84 -13.94
C PHE A 59 8.79 -4.27 -13.87
N ASN A 60 9.73 -5.01 -13.28
CA ASN A 60 11.13 -4.61 -13.07
C ASN A 60 11.30 -3.19 -12.49
N GLY A 61 10.48 -2.80 -11.51
CA GLY A 61 10.53 -1.47 -10.90
C GLY A 61 9.93 -0.34 -11.73
N GLU A 62 9.37 -0.62 -12.90
CA GLU A 62 8.79 0.38 -13.81
C GLU A 62 7.28 0.23 -13.96
N LYS A 63 6.61 1.37 -14.25
CA LYS A 63 5.18 1.43 -14.54
C LYS A 63 4.95 1.29 -16.03
N TYR A 64 4.11 0.34 -16.40
CA TYR A 64 3.62 0.16 -17.76
C TYR A 64 2.15 0.53 -17.79
N GLU A 65 1.81 1.57 -18.55
CA GLU A 65 0.42 2.01 -18.70
C GLU A 65 -0.39 1.01 -19.49
N MET A 66 -1.57 0.70 -18.99
CA MET A 66 -2.51 -0.26 -19.52
C MET A 66 -3.87 0.38 -19.66
N ASP A 67 -4.55 0.10 -20.77
CA ASP A 67 -5.94 0.49 -20.98
C ASP A 67 -6.88 -0.59 -20.44
N CYS A 68 -7.94 -0.16 -19.76
CA CYS A 68 -9.10 -0.99 -19.53
C CYS A 68 -9.85 -1.23 -20.85
N PRO A 69 -10.58 -2.36 -20.97
CA PRO A 69 -11.51 -2.55 -22.07
C PRO A 69 -12.51 -1.38 -22.17
N SER A 70 -13.01 -1.14 -23.39
CA SER A 70 -13.90 -0.01 -23.67
C SER A 70 -15.09 0.05 -22.70
N GLY A 71 -15.28 1.20 -22.06
CA GLY A 71 -16.36 1.47 -21.11
C GLY A 71 -16.13 0.99 -19.68
N LEU A 72 -14.96 0.39 -19.37
CA LEU A 72 -14.62 -0.06 -18.01
C LEU A 72 -13.60 0.87 -17.35
N HIS A 73 -13.64 0.93 -16.03
CA HIS A 73 -12.75 1.71 -15.19
C HIS A 73 -11.93 0.80 -14.26
N TRP A 74 -10.71 1.22 -13.93
CA TRP A 74 -9.88 0.49 -12.98
C TRP A 74 -10.50 0.51 -11.57
N ASN A 75 -10.79 -0.67 -11.03
CA ASN A 75 -11.24 -0.86 -9.66
C ASN A 75 -10.04 -1.17 -8.75
N ILE A 76 -9.68 -0.22 -7.88
CA ILE A 76 -8.51 -0.34 -7.00
C ILE A 76 -8.71 -1.42 -5.93
N GLU A 77 -9.93 -1.58 -5.43
CA GLU A 77 -10.23 -2.56 -4.38
C GLU A 77 -10.16 -3.98 -4.92
N GLN A 78 -10.64 -4.19 -6.15
CA GLN A 78 -10.75 -5.51 -6.75
C GLN A 78 -9.57 -5.89 -7.66
N ASN A 79 -8.69 -4.93 -8.00
CA ASN A 79 -7.54 -5.14 -8.90
C ASN A 79 -7.92 -5.63 -10.31
N TYR A 80 -9.04 -5.15 -10.86
CA TYR A 80 -9.42 -5.39 -12.24
C TYR A 80 -10.27 -4.23 -12.81
N CYS A 81 -10.47 -4.20 -14.13
CA CYS A 81 -11.35 -3.22 -14.77
C CYS A 81 -12.82 -3.62 -14.60
N ASP A 82 -13.61 -2.77 -13.94
CA ASP A 82 -15.03 -2.99 -13.63
C ASP A 82 -15.90 -1.89 -14.26
N TYR A 83 -17.22 -2.02 -14.13
CA TYR A 83 -18.14 -0.97 -14.53
C TYR A 83 -17.91 0.31 -13.71
N PRO A 84 -18.05 1.51 -14.32
CA PRO A 84 -17.77 2.78 -13.65
C PRO A 84 -18.45 2.96 -12.28
N GLU A 85 -19.67 2.48 -12.13
CA GLU A 85 -20.46 2.53 -10.90
C GLU A 85 -19.93 1.62 -9.78
N GLN A 86 -19.16 0.58 -10.11
CA GLN A 86 -18.55 -0.37 -9.17
C GLN A 86 -17.07 -0.10 -8.96
N ALA A 87 -16.40 0.54 -9.92
CA ALA A 87 -14.97 0.78 -9.87
C ALA A 87 -14.57 1.80 -8.80
N HIS A 88 -15.52 2.63 -8.34
CA HIS A 88 -15.29 3.69 -7.36
C HIS A 88 -14.04 4.54 -7.66
N CYS A 89 -13.79 4.79 -8.96
CA CYS A 89 -12.67 5.59 -9.40
C CYS A 89 -12.93 7.07 -9.08
N GLU A 90 -12.55 7.46 -7.87
CA GLU A 90 -12.47 8.86 -7.46
C GLU A 90 -11.20 9.44 -8.09
N ARG A 91 -11.33 10.27 -9.13
CA ARG A 91 -10.19 10.95 -9.77
C ARG A 91 -9.52 11.91 -8.77
N PRO A 92 -8.36 11.59 -8.16
CA PRO A 92 -7.73 12.50 -7.23
C PRO A 92 -6.86 13.46 -8.04
N LEU A 93 -7.15 14.76 -7.88
CA LEU A 93 -6.49 15.92 -8.48
C LEU A 93 -6.91 16.23 -9.93
N GLN A 94 -8.14 16.73 -10.05
CA GLN A 94 -8.38 17.89 -10.90
C GLN A 94 -7.51 19.05 -10.38
N ILE A 95 -6.32 19.25 -10.93
CA ILE A 95 -5.74 20.60 -10.96
C ILE A 95 -6.48 21.33 -12.09
N ASP A 96 -7.75 21.64 -11.84
CA ASP A 96 -8.51 22.51 -12.74
C ASP A 96 -7.96 23.93 -12.54
N PRO A 97 -7.46 24.61 -13.57
CA PRO A 97 -6.93 25.98 -13.47
C PRO A 97 -7.93 27.02 -12.97
N ILE A 98 -9.20 26.66 -12.78
CA ILE A 98 -10.32 27.55 -12.43
C ILE A 98 -10.55 27.61 -10.90
N SER A 99 -9.85 26.80 -10.10
CA SER A 99 -9.95 26.83 -8.63
C SER A 99 -8.95 27.78 -7.94
N LEU A 100 -8.24 28.61 -8.71
CA LEU A 100 -7.28 29.61 -8.21
C LEU A 100 -7.68 31.08 -8.48
N GLU A 101 -8.94 31.36 -8.80
CA GLU A 101 -9.51 32.73 -8.75
C GLU A 101 -10.48 32.90 -7.57
#